data_AF-A0A2J6S8I4-F1
#
_entry.id   AF-A0A2J6S8I4-F1
#
_cell.length_a   1.000
_cell.length_b   1.000
_cell.length_c   1.000
_cell.angle_alpha   90.00
_cell.angle_beta   90.00
_cell.angle_gamma   90.00
#
_symmetry.space_group_name_H-M   'P 1'
#
loop_
_entity.id
_entity.type
_entity.pdbx_description
1 polymer ?
#
loop_
_entity_poly.entity_id
_entity_poly.type
_entity_poly.pdbx_seq_one_letter_code
_entity_poly.pdbx_strand_id
1 'polypeptide(L)'
;GEIDIISGVNEITYDLASLFTEPTCSIATNAQTGSLMTSDCGSASGCGILEDYDTNSFGTQFNSNNGGVYATEWTSDFINIWFFERGTVPSDITSGQPNPGLWGVPMASFEGSCDIDEHFSCSNIVFDMNFCTPLAVTNWATTECSNQASTCQDYIATSPEELYNMYWAIYSVQVY
;
A
#
# COMPACT_ATOMS: atom_id res chain seq x y z
N GLY A 1 12.75 -7.58 6.07
CA GLY A 1 12.12 -6.37 5.54
C GLY A 1 10.63 -6.47 5.74
N GLU A 2 9.93 -5.39 5.46
CA GLU A 2 8.47 -5.26 5.46
C GLU A 2 8.05 -4.72 4.10
N ILE A 3 6.97 -5.28 3.56
CA ILE A 3 6.37 -4.91 2.27
C ILE A 3 4.97 -4.42 2.57
N ASP A 4 4.76 -3.12 2.46
CA ASP A 4 3.44 -2.51 2.59
C ASP A 4 2.79 -2.49 1.22
N ILE A 5 1.81 -3.38 1.06
CA ILE A 5 1.07 -3.54 -0.20
C ILE A 5 -0.07 -2.54 -0.30
N ILE A 6 -0.78 -2.33 0.80
CA ILE A 6 -1.89 -1.39 0.90
C ILE A 6 -1.68 -0.60 2.19
N SER A 7 -1.38 0.69 2.10
CA SER A 7 -1.10 1.49 3.29
C SER A 7 -1.54 2.95 3.14
N GLY A 8 -1.91 3.53 4.28
CA GLY A 8 -2.36 4.90 4.35
C GLY A 8 -2.69 5.36 5.75
N VAL A 9 -2.80 6.68 5.92
CA VAL A 9 -3.19 7.30 7.18
C VAL A 9 -4.23 8.37 6.93
N ASN A 10 -5.09 8.62 7.93
CA ASN A 10 -6.07 9.69 7.90
C ASN A 10 -6.98 9.59 6.64
N GLU A 11 -7.27 10.70 5.97
CA GLU A 11 -8.23 10.76 4.85
C GLU A 11 -7.63 10.62 3.45
N ILE A 12 -6.43 10.05 3.33
CA ILE A 12 -5.79 9.89 2.00
C ILE A 12 -6.63 9.04 1.05
N THR A 13 -6.53 9.33 -0.25
CA THR A 13 -7.30 8.67 -1.31
C THR A 13 -6.47 7.84 -2.26
N TYR A 14 -5.14 7.93 -2.18
CA TYR A 14 -4.22 7.14 -2.99
C TYR A 14 -3.44 6.20 -2.09
N ASP A 15 -3.24 5.00 -2.58
CA ASP A 15 -2.44 4.01 -1.88
C ASP A 15 -0.95 4.37 -1.92
N LEU A 16 -0.27 4.15 -0.79
CA LEU A 16 1.18 4.28 -0.66
C LEU A 16 1.77 2.90 -0.45
N ALA A 17 2.35 2.34 -1.51
CA ALA A 17 3.15 1.13 -1.39
C ALA A 17 4.53 1.50 -0.84
N SER A 18 5.05 0.75 0.13
CA SER A 18 6.37 0.99 0.72
C SER A 18 7.16 -0.26 1.03
N LEU A 19 8.49 -0.11 1.06
CA LEU A 19 9.38 -1.10 1.64
C LEU A 19 10.17 -0.51 2.80
N PHE A 20 10.32 -1.34 3.83
CA PHE A 20 11.24 -1.08 4.93
C PHE A 20 12.26 -2.21 5.03
N THR A 21 13.53 -1.83 5.11
CA THR A 21 14.68 -2.73 5.13
C THR A 21 15.71 -2.25 6.13
N GLU A 22 16.73 -3.08 6.39
CA GLU A 22 17.98 -2.57 6.94
C GLU A 22 18.68 -1.66 5.92
N PRO A 23 19.67 -0.83 6.32
CA PRO A 23 20.43 0.00 5.38
C PRO A 23 20.98 -0.78 4.18
N THR A 24 21.33 -0.06 3.11
CA THR A 24 21.88 -0.57 1.82
C THR A 24 20.87 -1.06 0.76
N CYS A 25 19.58 -0.81 0.96
CA CYS A 25 18.57 -1.00 -0.08
C CYS A 25 18.03 0.35 -0.58
N SER A 26 18.11 0.57 -1.89
CA SER A 26 17.49 1.73 -2.54
C SER A 26 16.89 1.39 -3.89
N ILE A 27 15.75 2.03 -4.21
CA ILE A 27 15.03 1.86 -5.46
C ILE A 27 15.26 3.04 -6.40
N ALA A 28 15.25 2.80 -7.71
CA ALA A 28 15.57 3.84 -8.71
C ALA A 28 14.83 3.66 -10.05
N THR A 29 13.80 2.82 -10.11
CA THR A 29 13.09 2.53 -11.36
C THR A 29 12.05 3.59 -11.71
N ASN A 30 11.82 3.75 -13.02
CA ASN A 30 10.72 4.55 -13.59
C ASN A 30 9.70 3.67 -14.33
N ALA A 31 9.80 2.34 -14.21
CA ALA A 31 8.92 1.38 -14.87
C ALA A 31 7.65 1.13 -14.03
N GLN A 32 6.99 2.22 -13.63
CA GLN A 32 5.82 2.21 -12.75
C GLN A 32 4.87 3.36 -13.13
N THR A 33 3.59 3.23 -12.81
CA THR A 33 2.62 4.33 -13.03
C THR A 33 2.60 5.33 -11.90
N GLY A 34 2.88 4.92 -10.66
CA GLY A 34 2.89 5.79 -9.49
C GLY A 34 4.16 6.62 -9.33
N SER A 35 4.06 7.70 -8.56
CA SER A 35 5.16 8.61 -8.25
C SER A 35 6.07 8.09 -7.14
N LEU A 36 7.38 8.04 -7.40
CA LEU A 36 8.40 7.74 -6.40
C LEU A 36 8.49 8.88 -5.38
N MET A 37 8.19 8.57 -4.11
CA MET A 37 8.20 9.55 -3.00
C MET A 37 9.54 9.56 -2.28
N THR A 38 10.04 8.37 -1.92
CA THR A 38 11.33 8.16 -1.26
C THR A 38 12.01 6.93 -1.85
N SER A 39 13.33 7.01 -2.05
CA SER A 39 14.09 5.92 -2.67
C SER A 39 14.89 5.06 -1.70
N ASP A 40 15.14 5.52 -0.47
CA ASP A 40 15.96 4.82 0.52
C ASP A 40 15.11 3.96 1.46
N CYS A 41 15.11 2.65 1.19
CA CYS A 41 14.32 1.67 1.94
C CYS A 41 14.91 1.35 3.32
N GLY A 42 16.15 1.73 3.58
CA GLY A 42 16.82 1.60 4.88
C GLY A 42 16.61 2.80 5.81
N SER A 43 15.93 3.84 5.32
CA SER A 43 15.62 5.03 6.11
C SER A 43 14.46 4.76 7.09
N ALA A 44 14.32 5.61 8.11
CA ALA A 44 13.22 5.51 9.07
C ALA A 44 11.82 5.69 8.43
N SER A 45 11.76 6.22 7.21
CA SER A 45 10.52 6.40 6.44
C SER A 45 10.35 5.36 5.33
N GLY A 46 11.31 4.46 5.16
CA GLY A 46 11.33 3.51 4.06
C GLY A 46 11.40 4.20 2.68
N CYS A 47 11.27 3.37 1.65
CA CYS A 47 11.09 3.83 0.28
C CYS A 47 9.62 3.63 -0.10
N GLY A 48 9.03 4.60 -0.78
CA GLY A 48 7.59 4.63 -1.02
C GLY A 48 7.24 5.13 -2.40
N ILE A 49 6.19 4.54 -2.98
CA ILE A 49 5.64 4.88 -4.28
C ILE A 49 4.14 5.13 -4.10
N LEU A 50 3.70 6.33 -4.46
CA LEU A 50 2.31 6.76 -4.37
C LEU A 50 1.59 6.47 -5.69
N GLU A 51 0.45 5.79 -5.65
CA GLU A 51 -0.28 5.42 -6.88
C GLU A 51 -0.73 6.63 -7.72
N ASP A 52 -1.05 7.76 -7.05
CA ASP A 52 -1.34 9.13 -7.54
C ASP A 52 -2.10 9.38 -8.86
N TYR A 53 -2.63 8.34 -9.49
CA TYR A 53 -3.37 8.39 -10.76
C TYR A 53 -4.82 7.92 -10.59
N ASP A 54 -5.02 6.83 -9.86
CA ASP A 54 -6.31 6.21 -9.58
C ASP A 54 -6.74 6.45 -8.13
N THR A 55 -7.64 7.42 -7.96
CA THR A 55 -8.28 7.66 -6.66
C THR A 55 -9.00 6.44 -6.09
N ASN A 56 -9.35 5.43 -6.89
CA ASN A 56 -9.98 4.20 -6.42
C ASN A 56 -8.99 3.23 -5.77
N SER A 57 -7.69 3.55 -5.69
CA SER A 57 -6.68 2.67 -5.07
C SER A 57 -6.85 2.54 -3.55
N PHE A 58 -7.35 3.57 -2.86
CA PHE A 58 -7.43 3.53 -1.39
C PHE A 58 -8.74 4.08 -0.79
N GLY A 59 -9.02 3.63 0.44
CA GLY A 59 -9.99 4.24 1.34
C GLY A 59 -11.43 4.33 0.82
N THR A 60 -12.08 5.48 1.05
CA THR A 60 -13.50 5.70 0.74
C THR A 60 -13.83 5.50 -0.74
N GLN A 61 -12.92 5.87 -1.62
CA GLN A 61 -13.15 5.82 -3.05
C GLN A 61 -12.98 4.39 -3.59
N PHE A 62 -11.95 3.66 -3.10
CA PHE A 62 -11.84 2.20 -3.28
C PHE A 62 -13.12 1.48 -2.85
N ASN A 63 -13.64 1.80 -1.66
CA ASN A 63 -14.87 1.21 -1.14
C ASN A 63 -16.09 1.53 -2.01
N SER A 64 -16.21 2.77 -2.48
CA SER A 64 -17.30 3.21 -3.35
C SER A 64 -17.26 2.53 -4.73
N ASN A 65 -16.08 2.10 -5.19
CA ASN A 65 -15.89 1.31 -6.41
C ASN A 65 -16.07 -0.21 -6.19
N ASN A 66 -16.51 -0.65 -5.01
CA ASN A 66 -16.60 -2.06 -4.61
C ASN A 66 -15.23 -2.79 -4.57
N GLY A 67 -14.18 -2.04 -4.27
CA GLY A 67 -12.81 -2.49 -4.12
C GLY A 67 -12.14 -2.95 -5.41
N GLY A 68 -11.20 -3.87 -5.28
CA GLY A 68 -10.43 -4.40 -6.40
C GLY A 68 -9.54 -5.56 -5.99
N VAL A 69 -8.48 -5.79 -6.75
CA VAL A 69 -7.44 -6.78 -6.47
C VAL A 69 -6.09 -6.08 -6.42
N TYR A 70 -5.38 -6.30 -5.33
CA TYR A 70 -3.95 -6.02 -5.24
C TYR A 70 -3.18 -7.31 -5.52
N ALA A 71 -2.16 -7.22 -6.39
CA ALA A 71 -1.28 -8.34 -6.71
C ALA A 71 0.17 -7.92 -6.50
N THR A 72 0.95 -8.75 -5.81
CA THR A 72 2.37 -8.52 -5.53
C THR A 72 3.18 -9.65 -6.14
N GLU A 73 4.10 -9.32 -7.05
CA GLU A 73 5.12 -10.23 -7.55
C GLU A 73 6.42 -9.94 -6.81
N TRP A 74 6.98 -10.96 -6.18
CA TRP A 74 8.24 -10.88 -5.45
C TRP A 74 9.23 -11.86 -6.06
N THR A 75 10.34 -11.32 -6.56
CA THR A 75 11.47 -12.07 -7.12
C THR A 75 12.78 -11.67 -6.43
N SER A 76 13.89 -12.33 -6.77
CA SER A 76 15.22 -11.93 -6.29
C SER A 76 15.67 -10.56 -6.81
N ASP A 77 15.08 -10.06 -7.89
CA ASP A 77 15.50 -8.82 -8.55
C ASP A 77 14.62 -7.62 -8.18
N PHE A 78 13.33 -7.85 -7.90
CA PHE A 78 12.37 -6.79 -7.65
C PHE A 78 11.15 -7.25 -6.85
N ILE A 79 10.43 -6.28 -6.32
CA ILE A 79 9.04 -6.43 -5.84
C ILE A 79 8.17 -5.50 -6.67
N ASN A 80 7.16 -6.03 -7.35
CA ASN A 80 6.20 -5.25 -8.14
C ASN A 80 4.80 -5.38 -7.56
N ILE A 81 4.04 -4.28 -7.57
CA ILE A 81 2.67 -4.24 -7.05
C ILE A 81 1.75 -3.64 -8.12
N TRP A 82 0.63 -4.32 -8.35
CA TRP A 82 -0.45 -3.86 -9.20
C TRP A 82 -1.73 -3.66 -8.39
N PHE A 83 -2.48 -2.63 -8.74
CA PHE A 83 -3.88 -2.47 -8.36
C PHE A 83 -4.75 -2.66 -9.60
N PHE A 84 -5.76 -3.52 -9.49
CA PHE A 84 -6.80 -3.70 -10.49
C PHE A 84 -8.16 -3.34 -9.88
N GLU A 85 -8.78 -2.29 -10.40
CA GLU A 85 -10.16 -1.95 -10.05
C GLU A 85 -11.13 -3.13 -10.24
N ARG A 86 -12.26 -3.09 -9.52
CA ARG A 86 -13.38 -3.99 -9.77
C ARG A 86 -13.78 -3.97 -11.25
N GLY A 87 -13.75 -5.13 -11.88
CA GLY A 87 -14.17 -5.29 -13.28
C GLY A 87 -13.04 -5.16 -14.31
N THR A 88 -11.84 -4.75 -13.90
CA THR A 88 -10.63 -4.74 -14.75
C THR A 88 -9.66 -5.88 -14.40
N VAL A 89 -9.93 -6.64 -13.35
CA VAL A 89 -9.12 -7.78 -12.89
C VAL A 89 -8.84 -8.76 -14.03
N PRO A 90 -7.55 -9.02 -14.34
CA PRO A 90 -7.15 -10.00 -15.35
C PRO A 90 -7.76 -11.40 -15.14
N SER A 91 -8.15 -12.05 -16.25
CA SER A 91 -8.87 -13.33 -16.21
C SER A 91 -8.00 -14.50 -15.74
N ASP A 92 -6.69 -14.41 -15.92
CA ASP A 92 -5.68 -15.35 -15.44
C ASP A 92 -5.60 -15.36 -13.90
N ILE A 93 -5.77 -14.20 -13.25
CA ILE A 93 -5.93 -14.12 -11.78
C ILE A 93 -7.21 -14.86 -11.35
N THR A 94 -8.35 -14.53 -11.96
CA THR A 94 -9.64 -15.14 -11.55
C THR A 94 -9.76 -16.63 -11.87
N SER A 95 -8.93 -17.14 -12.80
CA SER A 95 -8.84 -18.57 -13.13
C SER A 95 -7.74 -19.32 -12.36
N GLY A 96 -7.03 -18.65 -11.45
CA GLY A 96 -6.01 -19.24 -10.59
C GLY A 96 -4.71 -19.61 -11.31
N GLN A 97 -4.40 -18.94 -12.42
CA GLN A 97 -3.18 -19.14 -13.21
C GLN A 97 -2.53 -17.77 -13.52
N PRO A 98 -2.17 -16.98 -12.50
CA PRO A 98 -1.66 -15.63 -12.68
C PRO A 98 -0.38 -15.62 -13.52
N ASN A 99 -0.29 -14.68 -14.45
CA ASN A 99 0.89 -14.41 -15.28
C ASN A 99 1.16 -12.89 -15.30
N PRO A 100 2.02 -12.41 -14.38
CA PRO A 100 2.36 -10.98 -14.27
C PRO A 100 2.86 -10.33 -15.56
N GLY A 101 3.52 -11.11 -16.44
CA GLY A 101 4.00 -10.63 -17.74
C GLY A 101 2.90 -10.16 -18.70
N LEU A 102 1.62 -10.41 -18.39
CA LEU A 102 0.46 -9.97 -19.18
C LEU A 102 -0.25 -8.73 -18.60
N TRP A 103 0.13 -8.27 -17.40
CA TRP A 103 -0.63 -7.26 -16.66
C TRP A 103 -0.22 -5.81 -16.99
N GLY A 104 0.89 -5.63 -17.72
CA GLY A 104 1.41 -4.31 -18.06
C GLY A 104 2.23 -3.69 -16.93
N VAL A 105 2.32 -2.36 -16.93
CA VAL A 105 3.17 -1.60 -16.00
C VAL A 105 2.56 -1.66 -14.58
N PRO A 106 3.34 -2.01 -13.53
CA PRO A 106 2.87 -2.00 -12.15
C PRO A 106 2.60 -0.57 -11.63
N MET A 107 1.79 -0.46 -10.58
CA MET A 107 1.64 0.83 -9.89
C MET A 107 2.90 1.20 -9.10
N ALA A 108 3.57 0.20 -8.52
CA ALA A 108 4.82 0.36 -7.80
C ALA A 108 5.81 -0.71 -8.22
N SER A 109 7.02 -0.29 -8.55
CA SER A 109 8.13 -1.19 -8.86
C SER A 109 9.29 -0.87 -7.93
N PHE A 110 9.65 -1.83 -7.09
CA PHE A 110 10.76 -1.73 -6.16
C PHE A 110 11.96 -2.47 -6.75
N GLU A 111 12.67 -1.78 -7.63
CA GLU A 111 13.87 -2.27 -8.31
C GLU A 111 14.97 -1.19 -8.21
N GLY A 112 16.21 -1.61 -7.97
CA GLY A 112 17.33 -0.68 -7.88
C GLY A 112 18.59 -1.28 -7.27
N SER A 113 19.34 -0.46 -6.54
CA SER A 113 20.50 -0.91 -5.76
C SER A 113 20.02 -1.49 -4.44
N CYS A 114 19.39 -2.65 -4.51
CA CYS A 114 18.86 -3.39 -3.38
C CYS A 114 18.97 -4.89 -3.67
N ASP A 115 19.61 -5.64 -2.79
CA ASP A 115 19.57 -7.11 -2.83
C ASP A 115 18.29 -7.57 -2.13
N ILE A 116 17.28 -7.91 -2.90
CA ILE A 116 15.96 -8.27 -2.36
C ILE A 116 16.06 -9.52 -1.47
N ASP A 117 16.89 -10.50 -1.82
CA ASP A 117 17.03 -11.75 -1.07
C ASP A 117 17.81 -11.56 0.25
N GLU A 118 18.68 -10.54 0.34
CA GLU A 118 19.33 -10.18 1.61
C GLU A 118 18.36 -9.50 2.59
N HIS A 119 17.41 -8.71 2.07
CA HIS A 119 16.52 -7.91 2.90
C HIS A 119 15.17 -8.56 3.20
N PHE A 120 14.69 -9.46 2.34
CA PHE A 120 13.40 -10.10 2.46
C PHE A 120 13.54 -11.63 2.47
N SER A 121 12.83 -12.26 3.40
CA SER A 121 12.79 -13.73 3.54
C SER A 121 11.39 -14.11 4.03
N CYS A 122 11.16 -15.39 4.37
CA CYS A 122 9.85 -15.91 4.81
C CYS A 122 9.00 -14.89 5.58
N SER A 123 8.02 -14.32 4.89
CA SER A 123 7.14 -13.27 5.41
C SER A 123 5.78 -13.84 5.83
N ASN A 124 5.09 -13.11 6.71
CA ASN A 124 3.69 -13.37 7.02
C ASN A 124 2.83 -12.30 6.33
N ILE A 125 1.68 -12.71 5.80
CA ILE A 125 0.66 -11.75 5.34
C ILE A 125 -0.09 -11.24 6.56
N VAL A 126 -0.09 -9.93 6.75
CA VAL A 126 -0.73 -9.25 7.87
C VAL A 126 -1.83 -8.33 7.35
N PHE A 127 -2.99 -8.40 7.98
CA PHE A 127 -4.04 -7.40 7.86
C PHE A 127 -4.21 -6.79 9.24
N ASP A 128 -3.90 -5.51 9.37
CA ASP A 128 -4.15 -4.77 10.59
C ASP A 128 -4.86 -3.44 10.29
N MET A 129 -5.30 -2.81 11.36
CA MET A 129 -5.82 -1.47 11.34
C MET A 129 -5.48 -0.87 12.70
N ASN A 130 -4.58 0.10 12.69
CA ASN A 130 -4.12 0.76 13.90
C ASN A 130 -4.47 2.24 13.87
N PHE A 131 -4.67 2.83 15.03
CA PHE A 131 -5.12 4.21 15.17
C PHE A 131 -4.03 5.06 15.79
N CYS A 132 -3.92 6.30 15.30
CA CYS A 132 -3.00 7.28 15.84
C CYS A 132 -1.54 6.79 15.91
N THR A 133 -1.13 6.06 14.87
CA THR A 133 0.28 5.74 14.64
C THR A 133 1.10 7.04 14.57
N PRO A 134 2.42 6.98 14.80
CA PRO A 134 3.26 8.18 14.70
C PRO A 134 3.06 8.93 13.37
N LEU A 135 2.95 8.20 12.26
CA LEU A 135 2.68 8.77 10.94
C LEU A 135 1.32 9.48 10.88
N ALA A 136 0.25 8.85 11.38
CA ALA A 136 -1.09 9.46 11.40
C ALA A 136 -1.13 10.73 12.27
N VAL A 137 -0.50 10.70 13.45
CA VAL A 137 -0.42 11.84 14.38
C VAL A 137 0.38 12.99 13.79
N THR A 138 1.54 12.71 13.19
CA THR A 138 2.38 13.73 12.56
C THR A 138 1.65 14.45 11.43
N ASN A 139 0.81 13.73 10.67
CA ASN A 139 0.04 14.31 9.57
C ASN A 139 -1.32 14.89 10.00
N TRP A 140 -1.80 14.67 11.24
CA TRP A 140 -3.15 15.07 11.66
C TRP A 140 -3.45 16.57 11.41
N ALA A 141 -2.51 17.44 11.79
CA ALA A 141 -2.68 18.89 11.69
C ALA A 141 -2.57 19.43 10.26
N THR A 142 -2.05 18.63 9.32
CA THR A 142 -1.86 19.03 7.92
C THR A 142 -2.96 18.50 7.01
N THR A 143 -3.93 17.79 7.56
CA THR A 143 -5.02 17.17 6.82
C THR A 143 -6.37 17.68 7.37
N GLU A 144 -7.46 17.39 6.66
CA GLU A 144 -8.83 17.78 7.02
C GLU A 144 -9.30 17.10 8.33
N CYS A 145 -8.58 16.07 8.80
CA CYS A 145 -8.80 15.46 10.12
C CYS A 145 -8.72 16.49 11.26
N SER A 146 -7.90 17.53 11.12
CA SER A 146 -7.80 18.61 12.12
C SER A 146 -9.12 19.37 12.34
N ASN A 147 -10.06 19.31 11.40
CA ASN A 147 -11.40 19.88 11.53
C ASN A 147 -12.35 18.97 12.35
N GLN A 148 -12.00 17.70 12.54
CA GLN A 148 -12.83 16.73 13.26
C GLN A 148 -12.53 16.72 14.76
N ALA A 149 -11.26 16.82 15.15
CA ALA A 149 -10.84 16.95 16.55
C ALA A 149 -9.43 17.57 16.66
N SER A 150 -9.09 18.04 17.86
CA SER A 150 -7.76 18.62 18.14
C SER A 150 -6.62 17.62 18.00
N THR A 151 -6.86 16.34 18.30
CA THR A 151 -5.89 15.26 18.14
C THR A 151 -6.56 14.01 17.57
N CYS A 152 -5.75 13.13 16.97
CA CYS A 152 -6.22 11.83 16.53
C CYS A 152 -6.85 11.03 17.69
N GLN A 153 -6.22 11.06 18.86
CA GLN A 153 -6.68 10.32 20.03
C GLN A 153 -8.05 10.83 20.50
N ASP A 154 -8.26 12.15 20.49
CA ASP A 154 -9.56 12.74 20.83
C ASP A 154 -10.63 12.26 19.86
N TYR A 155 -10.36 12.31 18.54
CA TYR A 155 -11.30 11.84 17.52
C TYR A 155 -11.72 10.38 17.75
N ILE A 156 -10.75 9.48 17.89
CA ILE A 156 -11.01 8.05 18.11
C ILE A 156 -11.78 7.81 19.41
N ALA A 157 -11.48 8.57 20.47
CA ALA A 157 -12.16 8.45 21.75
C ALA A 157 -13.60 8.97 21.72
N THR A 158 -13.90 9.98 20.90
CA THR A 158 -15.21 10.66 20.89
C THR A 158 -16.12 10.27 19.73
N SER A 159 -15.61 9.55 18.72
CA SER A 159 -16.35 9.15 17.52
C SER A 159 -16.38 7.62 17.32
N PRO A 160 -16.86 6.84 18.29
CA PRO A 160 -16.89 5.37 18.19
C PRO A 160 -17.77 4.87 17.03
N GLU A 161 -18.74 5.65 16.58
CA GLU A 161 -19.59 5.33 15.44
C GLU A 161 -18.85 5.26 14.11
N GLU A 162 -17.77 6.04 13.96
CA GLU A 162 -16.95 6.03 12.74
C GLU A 162 -16.19 4.71 12.59
N LEU A 163 -15.87 4.05 13.71
CA LEU A 163 -15.19 2.77 13.73
C LEU A 163 -16.05 1.63 13.14
N TYR A 164 -17.38 1.79 13.00
CA TYR A 164 -18.23 0.78 12.38
C TYR A 164 -17.95 0.59 10.88
N ASN A 165 -17.46 1.63 10.21
CA ASN A 165 -17.12 1.58 8.78
C ASN A 165 -15.65 1.24 8.53
N MET A 166 -14.87 1.00 9.60
CA MET A 166 -13.45 0.73 9.56
C MET A 166 -13.19 -0.77 9.66
N TYR A 167 -13.21 -1.47 8.53
CA TYR A 167 -12.99 -2.91 8.46
C TYR A 167 -12.38 -3.33 7.13
N TRP A 168 -11.70 -4.49 7.14
CA TRP A 168 -11.32 -5.21 5.92
C TRP A 168 -12.41 -6.22 5.55
N ALA A 169 -12.97 -6.12 4.34
CA ALA A 169 -13.79 -7.17 3.75
C ALA A 169 -12.99 -7.90 2.66
N ILE A 170 -12.40 -9.03 3.03
CA ILE A 170 -11.49 -9.78 2.18
C ILE A 170 -12.25 -10.94 1.52
N TYR A 171 -12.32 -10.93 0.19
CA TYR A 171 -12.94 -12.02 -0.56
C TYR A 171 -12.05 -13.27 -0.60
N SER A 172 -10.76 -13.10 -0.89
CA SER A 172 -9.78 -14.18 -0.94
C SER A 172 -8.36 -13.67 -0.80
N VAL A 173 -7.48 -14.51 -0.27
CA VAL A 173 -6.02 -14.36 -0.33
C VAL A 173 -5.47 -15.63 -0.98
N GLN A 174 -4.63 -15.48 -1.99
CA GLN A 174 -4.02 -16.59 -2.73
C GLN A 174 -2.52 -16.32 -2.89
N VAL A 175 -1.71 -17.34 -2.70
CA VAL A 175 -0.25 -17.30 -2.84
C VAL A 175 0.16 -18.41 -3.80
N TYR A 176 1.07 -18.10 -4.72
CA TYR A 176 1.49 -18.94 -5.84
C TYR A 176 2.99 -19.21 -5.79
#